data_AF-A0A5B0MG82-F1
#
_entry.id   AF-A0A5B0MG82-F1
#
_cell.length_a   1.000
_cell.length_b   1.000
_cell.length_c   1.000
_cell.angle_alpha   90.00
_cell.angle_beta   90.00
_cell.angle_gamma   90.00
#
_symmetry.space_group_name_H-M   'P 1'
#
loop_
_entity.id
_entity.type
_entity.pdbx_description
1 polymer ?
#
loop_
_entity_poly.entity_id
_entity_poly.type
_entity_poly.pdbx_seq_one_letter_code
_entity_poly.pdbx_strand_id
1 'polypeptide(L)'
;MKKHPKSLQIDNSLQISPVAIIAFVLAGTGYGKSRIGELYFHMYAPQRKPVVLVLNPLDSLGEDQVREKTKANIKAISLGKWY
;
A
#
# COMPACT_ATOMS: atom_id res chain seq x y z
N MET A 1 -8.55 6.10 -14.78
CA MET A 1 -8.50 4.74 -15.35
C MET A 1 -7.55 3.89 -14.51
N LYS A 2 -8.02 2.81 -13.86
CA LYS A 2 -7.14 1.92 -13.08
C LYS A 2 -6.24 1.16 -14.08
N LYS A 3 -4.96 1.54 -14.18
CA LYS A 3 -3.98 0.82 -15.01
C LYS A 3 -3.76 -0.60 -14.46
N HIS A 4 -3.45 -1.56 -15.34
CA HIS A 4 -3.07 -2.91 -14.92
C HIS A 4 -1.84 -2.86 -13.99
N PRO A 5 -1.80 -3.68 -12.93
CA PRO A 5 -0.65 -3.75 -12.03
C PRO A 5 0.58 -4.24 -12.79
N LYS A 6 1.75 -3.66 -12.47
CA LYS A 6 3.04 -4.06 -13.07
C LYS A 6 3.51 -5.37 -12.44
N SER A 7 4.28 -6.16 -13.18
CA SER A 7 4.83 -7.45 -12.70
C SER A 7 5.47 -7.35 -11.31
N LEU A 8 6.39 -6.39 -11.11
CA LEU A 8 7.06 -6.20 -9.81
C LEU A 8 6.09 -5.90 -8.65
N GLN A 9 4.93 -5.28 -8.91
CA GLN A 9 3.92 -5.05 -7.87
C GLN A 9 3.22 -6.35 -7.47
N ILE A 10 2.95 -7.22 -8.45
CA ILE A 10 2.35 -8.53 -8.25
C ILE A 10 3.35 -9.44 -7.52
N ASP A 11 4.58 -9.53 -8.02
CA ASP A 11 5.63 -10.40 -7.49
C ASP A 11 5.91 -10.12 -6.00
N ASN A 12 6.01 -8.84 -5.62
CA ASN A 12 6.19 -8.45 -4.23
C ASN A 12 4.97 -8.76 -3.36
N SER A 13 3.75 -8.53 -3.86
CA SER A 13 2.55 -8.83 -3.08
C SER A 13 2.43 -10.32 -2.76
N LEU A 14 2.78 -11.19 -3.71
CA LEU A 14 2.74 -12.64 -3.53
C LEU A 14 3.81 -13.15 -2.56
N GLN A 15 5.01 -12.55 -2.56
CA GLN A 15 6.08 -12.91 -1.63
C GLN A 15 5.73 -12.60 -0.16
N ILE A 16 4.88 -11.61 0.12
CA ILE A 16 4.50 -11.21 1.49
C ILE A 16 3.33 -12.07 2.04
N SER A 17 2.85 -13.07 1.27
CA SER A 17 1.75 -13.98 1.64
C SER A 17 2.26 -15.25 2.35
N PRO A 18 1.42 -15.95 3.13
CA PRO A 18 1.36 -16.07 4.61
C PRO A 18 2.64 -16.54 5.34
N VAL A 19 3.75 -16.74 4.65
CA VAL A 19 5.08 -16.91 5.26
C VAL A 19 5.66 -15.50 5.37
N ALA A 20 5.93 -15.01 6.58
CA ALA A 20 6.41 -13.65 6.78
C ALA A 20 7.81 -13.45 6.16
N ILE A 21 7.85 -13.09 4.88
CA ILE A 21 9.07 -12.72 4.14
C ILE A 21 9.17 -11.20 4.16
N ILE A 22 10.29 -10.70 4.68
CA ILE A 22 10.67 -9.29 4.56
C ILE A 22 11.14 -9.08 3.12
N ALA A 23 10.43 -8.24 2.36
CA ALA A 23 10.80 -7.88 1.00
C ALA A 23 11.33 -6.44 0.94
N PHE A 24 12.48 -6.24 0.29
CA PHE A 24 13.01 -4.91 -0.03
C PHE A 24 12.73 -4.59 -1.51
N VAL A 25 12.05 -3.47 -1.77
CA VAL A 25 11.68 -3.06 -3.12
C VAL A 25 12.43 -1.80 -3.53
N LEU A 26 13.37 -1.94 -4.47
CA LEU A 26 14.00 -0.79 -5.12
C LEU A 26 13.17 -0.37 -6.33
N ALA A 27 12.50 0.79 -6.24
CA ALA A 27 11.73 1.35 -7.33
C ALA A 27 11.74 2.88 -7.33
N GLY A 28 11.88 3.47 -8.52
CA GLY A 28 11.93 4.92 -8.71
C GLY A 28 10.63 5.65 -8.30
N THR A 29 10.72 6.98 -8.23
CA THR A 29 9.55 7.85 -8.04
C THR A 29 8.59 7.71 -9.22
N GLY A 30 7.28 7.79 -8.98
CA GLY A 30 6.26 7.57 -10.01
C GLY A 30 6.03 6.10 -10.42
N TYR A 31 6.82 5.15 -9.90
CA TYR A 31 6.62 3.73 -10.23
C TYR A 31 5.28 3.15 -9.73
N GLY A 32 4.69 3.78 -8.71
CA GLY A 32 3.44 3.34 -8.08
C GLY A 32 3.66 2.37 -6.90
N LYS A 33 4.66 2.65 -6.05
CA LYS A 33 5.02 1.81 -4.89
C LYS A 33 3.86 1.64 -3.90
N SER A 34 3.03 2.68 -3.71
CA SER A 34 1.84 2.66 -2.84
C SER A 34 0.87 1.52 -3.18
N ARG A 35 0.82 1.13 -4.46
CA ARG A 35 -0.07 0.07 -4.96
C ARG A 35 0.32 -1.34 -4.48
N ILE A 36 1.55 -1.55 -4.03
CA ILE A 36 1.98 -2.84 -3.46
C ILE A 36 1.18 -3.13 -2.17
N GLY A 37 1.09 -2.15 -1.27
CA GLY A 37 0.27 -2.27 -0.06
C GLY A 37 -1.22 -2.41 -0.34
N GLU A 38 -1.72 -1.78 -1.42
CA GLU A 38 -3.12 -1.94 -1.85
C GLU A 38 -3.40 -3.34 -2.39
N LEU A 39 -2.51 -3.90 -3.22
CA LEU A 39 -2.65 -5.27 -3.72
C LEU A 39 -2.64 -6.25 -2.54
N TYR A 40 -1.71 -6.08 -1.61
CA TYR A 40 -1.63 -6.90 -0.40
C TYR A 40 -2.92 -6.84 0.43
N PHE A 41 -3.47 -5.64 0.65
CA PHE A 41 -4.74 -5.46 1.35
C PHE A 41 -5.89 -6.24 0.69
N HIS A 42 -5.96 -6.26 -0.65
CA HIS A 42 -7.02 -6.93 -1.40
C HIS A 42 -6.81 -8.45 -1.56
N MET A 43 -5.66 -9.00 -1.20
CA MET A 43 -5.46 -10.46 -1.19
C MET A 43 -6.25 -11.16 -0.09
N TYR A 44 -6.67 -10.42 0.94
CA TYR A 44 -7.45 -10.96 2.04
C TYR A 44 -8.94 -10.69 1.86
N ALA A 45 -9.76 -11.68 2.22
CA ALA A 45 -11.21 -11.53 2.21
C ALA A 45 -11.63 -10.43 3.22
N PRO A 46 -12.62 -9.57 2.90
CA PRO A 46 -13.01 -8.43 3.74
C PRO A 46 -13.37 -8.81 5.19
N GLN A 47 -13.86 -10.03 5.42
CA GLN A 47 -14.22 -10.55 6.74
C GLN A 47 -13.01 -10.65 7.69
N ARG A 48 -11.79 -10.78 7.15
CA ARG A 48 -10.54 -10.78 7.93
C ARG A 48 -10.14 -9.40 8.43
N LYS A 49 -10.83 -8.33 7.97
CA LYS A 49 -10.55 -6.93 8.32
C LYS A 49 -9.04 -6.63 8.20
N PRO A 50 -8.42 -6.86 7.03
CA PRO A 50 -6.97 -6.65 6.87
C PRO A 50 -6.62 -5.18 7.18
N VAL A 51 -5.44 -4.97 7.74
CA VAL A 51 -4.89 -3.63 8.02
C VAL A 51 -3.48 -3.59 7.45
N VAL A 52 -3.20 -2.53 6.69
CA VAL A 52 -1.84 -2.25 6.16
C VAL A 52 -1.34 -0.97 6.80
N LEU A 53 -0.29 -1.10 7.61
CA LEU A 53 0.42 0.04 8.19
C LEU A 53 1.52 0.49 7.22
N VAL A 54 1.55 1.78 6.90
CA VAL A 54 2.58 2.40 6.06
C VAL A 54 3.30 3.43 6.90
N LEU A 55 4.60 3.24 7.12
CA LEU A 55 5.45 4.20 7.82
C LEU A 55 6.02 5.18 6.78
N ASN A 56 5.63 6.45 6.89
CA ASN A 56 6.13 7.52 6.02
C ASN A 56 6.94 8.53 6.86
N PRO A 57 8.08 9.01 6.35
CA PRO A 57 8.88 10.02 7.04
C PRO A 57 8.31 11.44 6.91
N LEU A 58 7.33 11.66 6.03
CA LEU A 58 6.74 12.96 5.72
C LEU A 58 5.23 12.91 5.90
N ASP A 59 4.69 13.84 6.70
CA ASP A 59 3.26 13.92 6.99
C ASP A 59 2.46 14.26 5.73
N SER A 60 2.94 15.24 4.96
CA SER A 60 2.35 15.64 3.69
C SER A 60 2.23 14.48 2.70
N LEU A 61 3.22 13.58 2.69
CA LEU A 61 3.17 12.37 1.86
C LEU A 61 2.10 11.39 2.35
N GLY A 62 1.91 11.27 3.67
CA GLY A 62 0.84 10.48 4.26
C GLY A 62 -0.53 10.98 3.84
N GLU A 63 -0.78 12.30 3.94
CA GLU A 63 -2.04 12.93 3.54
C GLU A 63 -2.32 12.75 2.03
N ASP A 64 -1.30 12.92 1.19
CA ASP A 64 -1.44 12.70 -0.26
C ASP A 64 -1.83 11.26 -0.58
N GLN A 65 -1.23 10.27 0.10
CA GLN A 65 -1.58 8.85 -0.07
C GLN A 65 -2.99 8.55 0.44
N VAL A 66 -3.44 9.16 1.54
CA VAL A 66 -4.83 9.03 2.02
C VAL A 66 -5.78 9.56 0.96
N ARG A 67 -5.53 10.77 0.42
CA ARG A 67 -6.34 11.38 -0.63
C ARG A 67 -6.44 10.49 -1.88
N GLU A 68 -5.34 9.87 -2.31
CA GLU A 68 -5.33 8.94 -3.44
C GLU A 68 -6.12 7.66 -3.15
N LYS A 69 -5.97 7.08 -1.96
CA LYS A 69 -6.70 5.87 -1.53
C LYS A 69 -8.20 6.12 -1.41
N THR A 70 -8.62 7.27 -0.89
CA THR A 70 -10.03 7.66 -0.85
C THR A 70 -10.62 7.74 -2.26
N LYS A 71 -9.90 8.32 -3.23
CA LYS A 71 -10.31 8.31 -4.65
C LYS A 71 -10.41 6.91 -5.24
N ALA A 72 -9.68 5.93 -4.68
CA ALA A 72 -9.72 4.53 -5.07
C ALA A 72 -10.77 3.69 -4.31
N ASN A 73 -11.59 4.33 -3.45
CA ASN A 73 -12.55 3.71 -2.53
C ASN A 73 -11.93 2.79 -1.47
N ILE A 74 -10.69 3.08 -1.06
CA ILE A 74 -10.00 2.40 0.04
C ILE A 74 -10.09 3.29 1.28
N LYS A 75 -10.59 2.74 2.40
CA LYS A 75 -10.59 3.45 3.69
C LYS A 75 -9.15 3.54 4.21
N ALA A 76 -8.66 4.75 4.38
CA ALA A 76 -7.33 5.04 4.91
C ALA A 76 -7.41 6.25 5.84
N ILE A 77 -6.53 6.27 6.85
CA ILE A 77 -6.33 7.40 7.75
C ILE A 77 -4.84 7.68 7.85
N SER A 78 -4.50 8.96 8.00
CA SER A 78 -3.18 9.40 8.42
C SER A 78 -3.21 9.56 9.93
N LEU A 79 -2.23 9.01 10.63
CA LEU A 79 -2.16 9.09 12.09
C LEU A 79 -1.51 10.40 12.57
N GLY A 80 -1.10 11.27 11.64
CA GLY A 80 -0.37 12.50 11.95
C GLY A 80 0.92 12.22 12.72
N LYS A 81 1.55 13.28 13.22
CA LYS A 81 2.57 13.14 14.26
C LYS A 81 1.99 13.49 15.62
N TRP A 82 2.39 12.68 16.59
CA TRP A 82 2.05 12.84 18.00
C TRP A 82 3.13 13.71 18.64
N TYR A 83 2.98 15.03 18.54
CA TYR A 83 3.77 15.98 19.32
C TYR A 83 3.00 17.27 19.57
#